data_AF-A0A1F7GJF9-F1
#
_entry.id   AF-A0A1F7GJF9-F1
#
_cell.length_a   1.000
_cell.length_b   1.000
_cell.length_c   1.000
_cell.angle_alpha   90.00
_cell.angle_beta   90.00
_cell.angle_gamma   90.00
#
_symmetry.space_group_name_H-M   'P 1'
#
loop_
_entity.id
_entity.type
_entity.pdbx_description
1 polymer ?
#
loop_
_entity_poly.entity_id
_entity_poly.type
_entity_poly.pdbx_seq_one_letter_code
_entity_poly.pdbx_strand_id
1 'polypeptide(L)'
;MKTEYFLTGAVGLVIFGYVLDILSGPLSLTIGSPFEFLTPVMLSTYPFTAVSVGVKTVAIFISIVITITSLGENKYSLQSVVVFILAALMELFAIQQIATHTNNISLQWNLSLAFSGVLLVIPAIIYMILAIIKTAHKNLIADPYETDSDEEA
;
A
#
# COMPACT_ATOMS: atom_id res chain seq x y z
N MET A 1 -10.78 15.27 -10.85
CA MET A 1 -11.21 13.96 -11.38
C MET A 1 -11.91 13.21 -10.27
N LYS A 2 -13.03 12.53 -10.53
CA LYS A 2 -13.76 11.79 -9.49
C LYS A 2 -12.98 10.56 -9.05
N THR A 3 -12.99 10.26 -7.74
CA THR A 3 -12.39 9.05 -7.12
C THR A 3 -12.77 7.75 -7.84
N GLU A 4 -13.98 7.73 -8.42
CA GLU A 4 -14.54 6.67 -9.24
C GLU A 4 -13.61 6.23 -10.40
N TYR A 5 -12.93 7.18 -11.07
CA TYR A 5 -12.03 6.85 -12.18
C TYR A 5 -10.80 6.10 -11.71
N PHE A 6 -10.22 6.50 -10.59
CA PHE A 6 -9.05 5.82 -10.02
C PHE A 6 -9.42 4.44 -9.48
N LEU A 7 -10.60 4.29 -8.86
CA LEU A 7 -11.10 2.99 -8.41
C LEU A 7 -11.35 2.04 -9.61
N THR A 8 -11.99 2.55 -10.66
CA THR A 8 -12.21 1.78 -11.90
C THR A 8 -10.89 1.37 -12.54
N GLY A 9 -9.91 2.28 -12.56
CA GLY A 9 -8.54 1.99 -13.01
C GLY A 9 -7.87 0.91 -12.18
N ALA A 10 -7.97 0.96 -10.84
CA ALA A 10 -7.40 -0.04 -9.95
C ALA A 10 -8.03 -1.43 -10.19
N VAL A 11 -9.35 -1.51 -10.32
CA VAL A 11 -10.03 -2.77 -10.68
C VAL A 11 -9.56 -3.29 -12.03
N GLY A 12 -9.46 -2.42 -13.03
CA GLY A 12 -8.92 -2.77 -14.35
C GLY A 12 -7.49 -3.33 -14.28
N LEU A 13 -6.63 -2.73 -13.47
CA LEU A 13 -5.25 -3.21 -13.24
C LEU A 13 -5.21 -4.56 -12.54
N VAL A 14 -6.10 -4.82 -11.55
CA VAL A 14 -6.19 -6.14 -10.91
C VAL A 14 -6.61 -7.20 -11.92
N ILE A 15 -7.63 -6.93 -12.72
CA ILE A 15 -8.11 -7.86 -13.76
C ILE A 15 -6.99 -8.12 -14.78
N PHE A 16 -6.31 -7.06 -15.24
CA PHE A 16 -5.22 -7.19 -16.18
C PHE A 16 -4.05 -8.01 -15.59
N GLY A 17 -3.67 -7.76 -14.33
CA GLY A 17 -2.66 -8.56 -13.63
C GLY A 17 -3.07 -10.03 -13.49
N TYR A 18 -4.36 -10.31 -13.27
CA TYR A 18 -4.86 -11.68 -13.22
C TYR A 18 -4.77 -12.39 -14.57
N VAL A 19 -5.08 -11.70 -15.68
CA VAL A 19 -4.89 -12.24 -17.03
C VAL A 19 -3.41 -12.54 -17.28
N LEU A 20 -2.50 -11.67 -16.86
CA LEU A 20 -1.06 -11.90 -17.00
C LEU A 20 -0.56 -13.10 -16.20
N ASP A 21 -1.13 -13.36 -15.01
CA ASP A 21 -0.80 -14.57 -14.24
C ASP A 21 -1.13 -15.83 -15.03
N ILE A 22 -2.33 -15.88 -15.63
CA ILE A 22 -2.77 -17.01 -16.45
C ILE A 22 -1.80 -17.24 -17.61
N LEU A 23 -1.37 -16.16 -18.27
CA LEU A 23 -0.40 -16.23 -19.37
C LEU A 23 1.00 -16.65 -18.91
N SER A 24 1.40 -16.26 -17.70
CA SER A 24 2.71 -16.61 -17.13
C SER A 24 2.80 -18.05 -16.63
N GLY A 25 1.65 -18.67 -16.33
CA GLY A 25 1.58 -20.00 -15.75
C GLY A 25 1.98 -20.05 -14.26
N PRO A 26 1.95 -21.24 -13.66
CA PRO A 26 2.32 -21.43 -12.26
C PRO A 26 3.83 -21.18 -12.09
N LEU A 27 4.18 -20.19 -11.26
CA LEU A 27 5.56 -19.85 -10.97
C LEU A 27 5.95 -20.36 -9.57
N SER A 28 6.87 -21.31 -9.53
CA SER A 28 7.45 -21.85 -8.29
C SER A 28 8.94 -21.52 -8.26
N LEU A 29 9.27 -20.34 -7.74
CA LEU A 29 10.65 -19.93 -7.49
C LEU A 29 10.95 -20.00 -6.00
N THR A 30 12.11 -20.55 -5.67
CA THR A 30 12.67 -20.45 -4.32
C THR A 30 13.52 -19.18 -4.27
N ILE A 31 12.98 -18.14 -3.65
CA ILE A 31 13.69 -16.87 -3.42
C ILE A 31 13.82 -16.67 -1.91
N GLY A 32 14.92 -16.07 -1.45
CA GLY A 32 15.15 -15.78 -0.03
C GLY A 32 14.47 -14.49 0.45
N SER A 33 14.15 -13.58 -0.48
CA SER A 33 13.44 -12.34 -0.17
C SER A 33 12.65 -11.83 -1.39
N PRO A 34 11.62 -10.99 -1.21
CA PRO A 34 10.89 -10.39 -2.33
C PRO A 34 11.79 -9.60 -3.29
N PHE A 35 12.84 -8.95 -2.76
CA PHE A 35 13.75 -8.10 -3.53
C PHE A 35 14.65 -8.87 -4.50
N GLU A 36 14.87 -10.17 -4.26
CA GLU A 36 15.65 -11.02 -5.15
C GLU A 36 15.01 -11.16 -6.54
N PHE A 37 13.69 -11.01 -6.61
CA PHE A 37 12.94 -11.01 -7.87
C PHE A 37 13.23 -9.78 -8.75
N LEU A 38 13.74 -8.68 -8.18
CA LEU A 38 14.07 -7.46 -8.94
C LEU A 38 15.42 -7.54 -9.67
N THR A 39 16.12 -8.68 -9.61
CA THR A 39 17.36 -8.86 -10.36
C THR A 39 17.12 -8.86 -11.87
N PRO A 40 18.02 -8.28 -12.69
CA PRO A 40 17.85 -8.23 -14.14
C PRO A 40 17.63 -9.60 -14.79
N VAL A 41 18.25 -10.65 -14.23
CA VAL A 41 18.10 -12.03 -14.67
C VAL A 41 16.66 -12.52 -14.46
N MET A 42 16.06 -12.29 -13.28
CA MET A 42 14.69 -12.71 -12.99
C MET A 42 13.68 -11.93 -13.84
N LEU A 43 13.86 -10.61 -13.98
CA LEU A 43 12.96 -9.76 -14.76
C LEU A 43 12.96 -10.10 -16.25
N SER A 44 14.11 -10.45 -16.82
CA SER A 44 14.21 -10.86 -18.22
C SER A 44 13.73 -12.29 -18.47
N THR A 45 13.87 -13.17 -17.49
CA THR A 45 13.38 -14.57 -17.57
C THR A 45 11.85 -14.64 -17.41
N TYR A 46 11.27 -13.82 -16.53
CA TYR A 46 9.85 -13.83 -16.19
C TYR A 46 9.16 -12.48 -16.47
N PRO A 47 9.13 -12.01 -17.73
CA PRO A 47 8.65 -10.66 -18.05
C PRO A 47 7.14 -10.49 -17.77
N PHE A 48 6.31 -11.48 -18.09
CA PHE A 48 4.87 -11.40 -17.79
C PHE A 48 4.58 -11.39 -16.29
N THR A 49 5.33 -12.17 -15.51
CA THR A 49 5.27 -12.13 -14.05
C THR A 49 5.68 -10.77 -13.52
N ALA A 50 6.78 -10.20 -14.02
CA ALA A 50 7.24 -8.89 -13.61
C ALA A 50 6.20 -7.80 -13.87
N VAL A 51 5.58 -7.82 -15.05
CA VAL A 51 4.49 -6.88 -15.38
C VAL A 51 3.27 -7.14 -14.50
N SER A 52 2.86 -8.40 -14.29
CA SER A 52 1.74 -8.76 -13.40
C SER A 52 1.94 -8.21 -11.98
N VAL A 53 3.12 -8.43 -11.42
CA VAL A 53 3.51 -7.94 -10.09
C VAL A 53 3.47 -6.40 -10.06
N GLY A 54 4.02 -5.74 -11.08
CA GLY A 54 4.01 -4.29 -11.20
C GLY A 54 2.59 -3.70 -11.23
N VAL A 55 1.72 -4.20 -12.09
CA VAL A 55 0.36 -3.66 -12.23
C VAL A 55 -0.49 -3.89 -10.98
N LYS A 56 -0.35 -5.05 -10.33
CA LYS A 56 -1.03 -5.33 -9.06
C LYS A 56 -0.51 -4.46 -7.93
N THR A 57 0.80 -4.22 -7.88
CA THR A 57 1.41 -3.32 -6.90
C THR A 57 0.78 -1.93 -6.98
N VAL A 58 0.67 -1.38 -8.20
CA VAL A 58 0.03 -0.09 -8.43
C VAL A 58 -1.47 -0.13 -8.08
N ALA A 59 -2.18 -1.21 -8.44
CA ALA A 59 -3.60 -1.35 -8.14
C ALA A 59 -3.89 -1.38 -6.64
N ILE A 60 -3.11 -2.16 -5.88
CA ILE A 60 -3.23 -2.27 -4.42
C ILE A 60 -2.90 -0.93 -3.76
N PHE A 61 -1.80 -0.29 -4.18
CA PHE A 61 -1.41 1.03 -3.71
C PHE A 61 -2.54 2.06 -3.90
N ILE A 62 -3.07 2.19 -5.11
CA ILE A 62 -4.16 3.13 -5.42
C ILE A 62 -5.38 2.82 -4.54
N SER A 63 -5.75 1.54 -4.42
CA SER A 63 -6.92 1.12 -3.66
C SER A 63 -6.80 1.48 -2.18
N ILE A 64 -5.63 1.24 -1.58
CA ILE A 64 -5.36 1.57 -0.17
C ILE A 64 -5.34 3.09 0.03
N VAL A 65 -4.63 3.84 -0.81
CA VAL A 65 -4.56 5.30 -0.71
C VAL A 65 -5.96 5.92 -0.78
N ILE A 66 -6.77 5.52 -1.76
CA ILE A 66 -8.16 6.00 -1.89
C ILE A 66 -8.97 5.68 -0.63
N THR A 67 -8.93 4.42 -0.18
CA THR A 67 -9.68 3.98 1.00
C THR A 67 -9.30 4.79 2.23
N ILE A 68 -8.02 5.05 2.44
CA ILE A 68 -7.53 5.81 3.57
C ILE A 68 -7.89 7.30 3.46
N THR A 69 -7.83 7.88 2.27
CA THR A 69 -8.27 9.27 2.06
C THR A 69 -9.77 9.45 2.33
N SER A 70 -10.58 8.40 2.14
CA SER A 70 -12.01 8.44 2.42
C SER A 70 -12.39 8.51 3.92
N LEU A 71 -11.43 8.27 4.84
CA LEU A 71 -11.66 8.38 6.30
C LEU A 71 -12.01 9.81 6.76
N GLY A 72 -11.84 10.79 5.89
CA GLY A 72 -12.19 12.18 6.09
C GLY A 72 -10.99 13.10 6.00
N GLU A 73 -11.22 14.28 5.42
CA GLU A 73 -10.28 15.39 5.50
C GLU A 73 -10.04 15.69 6.99
N ASN A 74 -8.78 15.90 7.39
CA ASN A 74 -8.33 16.20 8.76
C ASN A 74 -7.90 15.05 9.67
N LYS A 75 -8.08 13.79 9.28
CA LYS A 75 -7.62 12.63 10.08
C LYS A 75 -6.22 12.14 9.72
N TYR A 76 -5.31 13.07 9.38
CA TYR A 76 -3.96 12.74 8.88
C TYR A 76 -3.14 11.86 9.83
N SER A 77 -3.29 12.04 11.16
CA SER A 77 -2.60 11.19 12.15
C SER A 77 -3.06 9.73 12.06
N LEU A 78 -4.38 9.50 12.06
CA LEU A 78 -4.96 8.16 11.90
C LEU A 78 -4.59 7.55 10.55
N GLN A 79 -4.69 8.34 9.47
CA GLN A 79 -4.34 7.90 8.11
C GLN A 79 -2.88 7.44 8.03
N SER A 80 -1.95 8.19 8.63
CA SER A 80 -0.52 7.83 8.68
C SER A 80 -0.31 6.51 9.43
N VAL A 81 -0.87 6.39 10.64
CA VAL A 81 -0.71 5.18 11.47
C VAL A 81 -1.29 3.96 10.78
N VAL A 82 -2.50 4.05 10.22
CA VAL A 82 -3.14 2.91 9.55
C VAL A 82 -2.35 2.50 8.31
N VAL A 83 -1.91 3.44 7.47
CA VAL A 83 -1.12 3.11 6.27
C VAL A 83 0.22 2.50 6.65
N PHE A 84 0.88 3.02 7.68
CA PHE A 84 2.14 2.47 8.16
C PHE A 84 1.98 1.03 8.68
N ILE A 85 0.92 0.77 9.47
CA ILE A 85 0.62 -0.58 9.95
C ILE A 85 0.32 -1.53 8.77
N LEU A 86 -0.49 -1.09 7.80
CA LEU A 86 -0.77 -1.90 6.60
C LEU A 86 0.50 -2.21 5.81
N ALA A 87 1.36 -1.21 5.59
CA ALA A 87 2.63 -1.39 4.92
C ALA A 87 3.51 -2.44 5.63
N ALA A 88 3.65 -2.32 6.95
CA ALA A 88 4.41 -3.26 7.76
C ALA A 88 3.82 -4.68 7.72
N LEU A 89 2.49 -4.82 7.83
CA LEU A 89 1.83 -6.12 7.78
C LEU A 89 1.99 -6.81 6.42
N MET A 90 1.92 -6.05 5.32
CA MET A 90 2.11 -6.61 3.97
C MET A 90 3.52 -7.16 3.76
N GLU A 91 4.54 -6.45 4.24
CA GLU A 91 5.92 -6.91 4.19
C GLU A 91 6.16 -8.11 5.12
N LEU A 92 5.71 -8.04 6.37
CA LEU A 92 5.86 -9.14 7.33
C LEU A 92 5.16 -10.41 6.84
N PHE A 93 3.96 -10.27 6.26
CA PHE A 93 3.24 -11.37 5.65
C PHE A 93 4.03 -11.96 4.48
N ALA A 94 4.58 -11.12 3.60
CA ALA A 94 5.34 -11.60 2.44
C ALA A 94 6.63 -12.34 2.83
N ILE A 95 7.36 -11.79 3.80
CA ILE A 95 8.57 -12.41 4.38
C ILE A 95 8.20 -13.75 5.04
N GLN A 96 7.13 -13.79 5.82
CA GLN A 96 6.68 -15.01 6.49
C GLN A 96 6.39 -16.10 5.45
N GLN A 97 5.60 -15.79 4.41
CA GLN A 97 5.24 -16.76 3.36
C GLN A 97 6.45 -17.34 2.65
N ILE A 98 7.46 -16.51 2.37
CA ILE A 98 8.73 -16.94 1.76
C ILE A 98 9.51 -17.82 2.73
N ALA A 99 9.67 -17.39 3.98
CA ALA A 99 10.46 -18.12 4.98
C ALA A 99 9.84 -19.49 5.31
N THR A 100 8.52 -19.54 5.49
CA THR A 100 7.80 -20.76 5.87
C THR A 100 7.40 -21.62 4.67
N HIS A 101 7.76 -21.21 3.45
CA HIS A 101 7.43 -21.91 2.20
C HIS A 101 5.94 -22.26 2.08
N THR A 102 5.09 -21.41 2.67
CA THR A 102 3.67 -21.69 2.78
C THR A 102 2.98 -21.10 1.55
N ASN A 103 2.43 -21.96 0.70
CA ASN A 103 1.78 -21.55 -0.55
C ASN A 103 0.33 -21.10 -0.33
N ASN A 104 0.07 -20.24 0.66
CA ASN A 104 -1.30 -19.76 0.91
C ASN A 104 -1.82 -18.89 -0.24
N ILE A 105 -0.94 -18.14 -0.91
CA ILE A 105 -1.22 -17.39 -2.13
C ILE A 105 -0.09 -17.62 -3.14
N SER A 106 -0.34 -17.31 -4.41
CA SER A 106 0.69 -17.45 -5.43
C SER A 106 1.87 -16.49 -5.20
N LEU A 107 3.06 -16.87 -5.68
CA LEU A 107 4.25 -16.04 -5.56
C LEU A 107 4.04 -14.63 -6.16
N GLN A 108 3.30 -14.52 -7.26
CA GLN A 108 3.03 -13.21 -7.89
C GLN A 108 2.24 -12.29 -6.94
N TRP A 109 1.24 -12.82 -6.23
CA TRP A 109 0.49 -12.05 -5.24
C TRP A 109 1.35 -11.69 -4.03
N ASN A 110 2.19 -12.61 -3.57
CA ASN A 110 3.07 -12.36 -2.45
C ASN A 110 4.06 -11.22 -2.74
N LEU A 111 4.70 -11.24 -3.92
CA LEU A 111 5.58 -10.18 -4.39
C LEU A 111 4.84 -8.84 -4.56
N SER A 112 3.62 -8.87 -5.10
CA SER A 112 2.80 -7.67 -5.26
C SER A 112 2.47 -7.01 -3.92
N LEU A 113 2.19 -7.81 -2.88
CA LEU A 113 1.94 -7.31 -1.53
C LEU A 113 3.20 -6.68 -0.93
N ALA A 114 4.35 -7.35 -1.03
CA ALA A 114 5.63 -6.81 -0.54
C ALA A 114 5.93 -5.44 -1.14
N PHE A 115 5.95 -5.35 -2.48
CA PHE A 115 6.25 -4.09 -3.17
C PHE A 115 5.21 -3.00 -2.92
N SER A 116 3.93 -3.37 -2.74
CA SER A 116 2.90 -2.43 -2.31
C SER A 116 3.18 -1.91 -0.91
N GLY A 117 3.59 -2.77 0.02
CA GLY A 117 3.98 -2.40 1.38
C GLY A 117 5.09 -1.36 1.37
N VAL A 118 6.16 -1.60 0.61
CA VAL A 118 7.25 -0.62 0.42
C VAL A 118 6.72 0.70 -0.14
N LEU A 119 5.88 0.63 -1.18
CA LEU A 119 5.36 1.83 -1.84
C LEU A 119 4.44 2.66 -0.90
N LEU A 120 3.71 2.01 -0.01
CA LEU A 120 2.83 2.64 0.99
C LEU A 120 3.58 3.38 2.10
N VAL A 121 4.88 3.13 2.27
CA VAL A 121 5.70 3.94 3.19
C VAL A 121 5.71 5.41 2.78
N ILE A 122 5.66 5.71 1.47
CA ILE A 122 5.63 7.07 0.95
C ILE A 122 4.39 7.85 1.45
N PRO A 123 3.14 7.41 1.19
CA PRO A 123 1.98 8.10 1.72
C PRO A 123 1.91 8.09 3.25
N ALA A 124 2.41 7.04 3.93
CA ALA A 124 2.49 7.04 5.39
C ALA A 124 3.29 8.24 5.93
N ILE A 125 4.47 8.50 5.34
CA ILE A 125 5.33 9.63 5.69
C ILE A 125 4.65 10.96 5.34
N ILE A 126 4.01 11.07 4.16
CA ILE A 126 3.29 12.28 3.76
C ILE A 126 2.18 12.62 4.77
N TYR A 127 1.35 11.64 5.13
CA TYR A 127 0.29 11.85 6.12
C TYR A 127 0.85 12.20 7.51
N MET A 128 2.00 11.63 7.89
CA MET A 128 2.67 11.98 9.14
C MET A 128 3.09 13.46 9.16
N ILE A 129 3.72 13.94 8.07
CA ILE A 129 4.14 15.33 7.94
C ILE A 129 2.93 16.26 8.00
N LEU A 130 1.85 15.95 7.26
CA LEU A 130 0.61 16.73 7.28
C LEU A 130 -0.02 16.77 8.69
N ALA A 131 0.02 15.67 9.43
CA ALA A 131 -0.45 15.61 10.80
C ALA A 131 0.36 16.53 11.73
N ILE A 132 1.69 16.52 11.62
CA ILE A 132 2.59 17.36 12.41
C ILE A 132 2.33 18.85 12.12
N ILE A 133 2.30 19.23 10.84
CA ILE A 133 2.05 20.63 10.42
C ILE A 133 0.71 21.12 10.96
N LYS A 134 -0.34 20.29 10.85
CA LYS A 134 -1.67 20.67 11.31
C LYS A 134 -1.74 20.84 12.84
N THR A 135 -1.13 19.93 13.60
CA THR A 135 -1.08 20.03 15.06
C THR A 135 -0.29 21.25 15.51
N ALA A 136 0.85 21.54 14.86
CA ALA A 136 1.63 22.73 15.15
C ALA A 136 0.83 24.02 14.86
N HIS A 137 0.12 24.07 13.73
CA HIS A 137 -0.72 25.22 13.38
C HIS A 137 -1.87 25.44 14.36
N LYS A 138 -2.55 24.35 14.78
CA LYS A 138 -3.59 24.42 15.81
C LYS A 138 -3.05 25.01 17.12
N ASN A 139 -1.90 24.54 17.59
CA ASN A 139 -1.29 25.01 18.83
C ASN A 139 -0.79 26.46 18.77
N LEU A 140 -0.47 26.98 17.58
CA LEU A 140 -0.03 28.36 17.38
C LEU A 140 -1.19 29.37 17.32
N ILE A 141 -2.39 28.92 16.92
CA ILE A 141 -3.58 29.78 16.77
C ILE A 141 -4.53 29.62 17.98
N ALA A 142 -4.36 28.58 18.79
CA ALA A 142 -5.13 28.38 20.01
C ALA A 142 -5.04 29.62 20.92
N ASP A 143 -6.18 30.29 21.12
CA ASP A 143 -6.30 31.43 22.01
C ASP A 143 -6.13 30.92 23.45
N PRO A 144 -5.19 31.47 24.26
CA PRO A 144 -5.03 31.06 25.65
C PRO A 144 -6.25 31.31 26.55
N TYR A 145 -7.29 31.98 26.05
CA TYR A 145 -8.54 32.26 26.78
C TYR A 145 -9.76 31.47 26.29
N GLU A 146 -9.63 30.60 25.28
CA GLU A 146 -10.71 29.69 24.88
C GLU A 146 -10.87 28.62 25.99
N THR A 147 -11.82 28.86 26.88
CA THR A 147 -12.17 27.95 27.98
C THR A 147 -13.16 26.92 27.45
N ASP A 148 -12.83 25.63 27.59
CA ASP A 148 -13.66 24.45 27.29
C ASP A 148 -15.01 24.50 28.03
N SER A 149 -15.93 25.36 27.58
CA SER A 149 -17.22 25.62 28.23
C SER A 149 -18.43 25.14 27.43
N ASP A 150 -18.22 24.48 26.28
CA ASP A 150 -19.30 23.98 25.42
C ASP A 150 -19.38 22.44 25.35
N GLU A 151 -18.85 21.72 26.35
CA GLU A 151 -18.97 20.24 26.43
C GLU A 151 -20.10 19.72 27.35
N GLU A 152 -20.99 20.58 27.86
CA GLU A 152 -22.21 20.14 28.56
C GLU A 152 -23.45 20.96 28.15
N ALA A 153 -24.23 20.44 27.17
CA ALA A 153 -25.68 20.61 27.06
C ALA A 153 -26.30 19.56 26.12
#